data_AF-A0A535C4V7-F1
#
_entry.id   AF-A0A535C4V7-F1
#
_cell.length_a   1.000
_cell.length_b   1.000
_cell.length_c   1.000
_cell.angle_alpha   90.00
_cell.angle_beta   90.00
_cell.angle_gamma   90.00
#
_symmetry.space_group_name_H-M   'P 1'
#
loop_
_entity.id
_entity.type
_entity.pdbx_description
1 polymer ?
#
loop_
_entity_poly.entity_id
_entity_poly.type
_entity_poly.pdbx_seq_one_letter_code
_entity_poly.pdbx_strand_id
1 'polypeptide(L)'
;MAASRNGLGRRAPRCPLTTRPSHGRGTGGEDPSPAGRGRGGEDPSPAGRGTGGEDLLKTGERFGLLLVLGALLLSGQRDGWPFRTWRRVSNGPVLAPQGDGWEAAGTFNPSVVRHDGEIVMLYRAQDRTGTSRLGYATSPDGIRFTRRPEPVLSPETDYETGGGVEDPRLVRFGDTYYLTYTGYNKKDAQLCLATSKDLVHWDRMGVILPAYKGRWNVGWTKSGAIVPEKIDGKYWMYFLGTAADKTDQMGLAYSVDLVHWTEALDV
;
A
#
# COMPACT_ATOMS: atom_id res chain seq x y z
N MET A 1 -39.14 48.33 -4.76
CA MET A 1 -38.24 49.31 -4.14
C MET A 1 -37.09 48.50 -3.51
N ALA A 2 -35.96 48.37 -4.21
CA ALA A 2 -34.75 49.20 -4.07
C ALA A 2 -34.08 49.02 -2.69
N ALA A 3 -33.03 48.19 -2.62
CA ALA A 3 -31.59 48.56 -2.54
C ALA A 3 -31.13 48.69 -1.07
N SER A 4 -29.93 48.32 -0.60
CA SER A 4 -28.57 48.51 -1.12
C SER A 4 -27.57 47.76 -0.18
N ARG A 5 -26.70 46.88 -0.69
CA ARG A 5 -25.24 47.00 -0.88
C ARG A 5 -24.28 46.92 0.35
N ASN A 6 -23.29 46.04 0.15
CA ASN A 6 -21.83 46.20 0.32
C ASN A 6 -21.11 45.91 1.65
N GLY A 7 -20.05 45.08 1.52
CA GLY A 7 -18.88 45.00 2.40
C GLY A 7 -17.98 43.81 2.02
N LEU A 8 -17.10 43.94 1.01
CA LEU A 8 -15.63 43.98 1.17
C LEU A 8 -15.08 42.75 1.94
N GLY A 9 -14.48 41.74 1.30
CA GLY A 9 -13.25 41.84 0.52
C GLY A 9 -12.02 41.73 1.44
N ARG A 10 -11.60 40.51 1.81
CA ARG A 10 -10.30 40.26 2.47
C ARG A 10 -9.44 39.38 1.58
N ARG A 11 -8.41 39.98 0.98
CA ARG A 11 -7.33 39.31 0.26
C ARG A 11 -6.33 38.72 1.26
N ALA A 12 -5.94 37.47 1.06
CA ALA A 12 -4.84 36.83 1.76
C ALA A 12 -3.48 37.36 1.27
N PRO A 13 -2.44 37.44 2.14
CA PRO A 13 -1.12 37.93 1.75
C PRO A 13 -0.36 36.90 0.89
N ARG A 14 0.30 37.41 -0.16
CA ARG A 14 1.21 36.64 -1.03
C ARG A 14 2.56 36.44 -0.33
N CYS A 15 3.08 35.21 -0.38
CA CYS A 15 4.43 34.86 0.04
C CYS A 15 5.45 35.24 -1.05
N PRO A 16 6.59 35.87 -0.74
CA PRO A 16 7.59 36.22 -1.75
C PRO A 16 8.49 35.04 -2.14
N LEU A 17 8.65 34.88 -3.46
CA LEU A 17 9.58 33.98 -4.13
C LEU A 17 11.03 34.35 -3.75
N THR A 18 11.79 33.38 -3.25
CA THR A 18 13.25 33.48 -3.14
C THR A 18 13.91 32.78 -4.32
N THR A 19 14.77 33.53 -5.00
CA THR A 19 15.60 33.14 -6.13
C THR A 19 16.77 32.28 -5.67
N ARG A 20 17.05 31.16 -6.36
CA ARG A 20 18.30 30.41 -6.22
C ARG A 20 19.35 30.94 -7.19
N PRO A 21 20.62 31.12 -6.78
CA PRO A 21 21.69 31.42 -7.72
C PRO A 21 22.19 30.16 -8.43
N SER A 22 22.56 30.35 -9.69
CA SER A 22 23.25 29.42 -10.56
C SER A 22 24.70 29.21 -10.11
N HIS A 23 25.17 27.97 -10.14
CA HIS A 23 26.60 27.66 -10.08
C HIS A 23 27.04 26.90 -11.32
N GLY A 24 28.11 27.41 -11.89
CA GLY A 24 28.67 27.06 -13.18
C GLY A 24 29.56 25.82 -13.13
N ARG A 25 29.87 25.37 -14.34
CA ARG A 25 30.79 24.30 -14.67
C ARG A 25 32.19 24.56 -14.12
N GLY A 26 32.82 23.51 -13.59
CA GLY A 26 34.26 23.42 -13.36
C GLY A 26 34.73 22.04 -13.79
N THR A 27 35.58 21.99 -14.81
CA THR A 27 36.27 20.81 -15.36
C THR A 27 37.67 20.69 -14.77
N GLY A 28 38.13 19.46 -14.57
CA GLY A 28 39.55 19.11 -14.63
C GLY A 28 40.27 18.88 -13.31
N GLY A 29 41.04 17.80 -13.23
CA GLY A 29 42.01 17.53 -12.17
C GLY A 29 42.20 16.04 -11.90
N GLU A 30 43.15 15.43 -12.61
CA GLU A 30 43.68 14.08 -12.42
C GLU A 30 44.33 13.92 -11.03
N ASP A 31 44.39 12.68 -10.51
CA ASP A 31 45.50 12.24 -9.66
C ASP A 31 45.70 10.71 -9.78
N PRO A 32 46.95 10.19 -9.79
CA PRO A 32 47.25 8.78 -10.04
C PRO A 32 47.47 7.96 -8.75
N SER A 33 47.62 6.65 -8.96
CA SER A 33 47.88 5.55 -8.01
C SER A 33 49.00 5.80 -6.99
N PRO A 34 49.15 4.89 -6.01
CA PRO A 34 50.34 4.05 -6.09
C PRO A 34 50.12 2.57 -5.77
N ALA A 35 50.90 1.74 -6.46
CA ALA A 35 51.22 0.38 -6.09
C ALA A 35 52.45 0.36 -5.17
N GLY A 36 52.51 -0.60 -4.24
CA GLY A 36 53.69 -0.89 -3.43
C GLY A 36 53.68 -2.34 -2.95
N ARG A 37 54.53 -3.17 -3.56
CA ARG A 37 54.82 -4.56 -3.17
C ARG A 37 55.82 -4.61 -2.02
N GLY A 38 55.76 -5.64 -1.19
CA GLY A 38 56.86 -6.09 -0.32
C GLY A 38 56.72 -7.59 -0.01
N ARG A 39 57.76 -8.38 -0.34
CA ARG A 39 57.87 -9.85 -0.24
C ARG A 39 58.64 -10.28 1.01
N GLY A 40 58.48 -11.56 1.37
CA GLY A 40 59.45 -12.41 2.08
C GLY A 40 59.12 -12.58 3.57
N GLY A 41 59.20 -13.75 4.19
CA GLY A 41 59.73 -15.06 3.81
C GLY A 41 60.16 -15.79 5.10
N GLU A 42 59.84 -17.09 5.15
CA GLU A 42 60.49 -18.17 5.92
C GLU A 42 60.23 -18.34 7.44
N ASP A 43 59.84 -19.58 7.72
CA ASP A 43 59.77 -20.32 8.98
C ASP A 43 61.17 -20.90 9.31
N PRO A 44 61.52 -21.17 10.57
CA PRO A 44 61.58 -22.59 10.96
C PRO A 44 61.25 -22.92 12.43
N SER A 45 60.73 -24.13 12.64
CA SER A 45 60.72 -24.87 13.92
C SER A 45 62.13 -25.24 14.41
N PRO A 46 62.31 -25.58 15.71
CA PRO A 46 62.45 -27.02 16.04
C PRO A 46 61.91 -27.50 17.42
N ALA A 47 61.55 -28.79 17.38
CA ALA A 47 61.41 -29.88 18.37
C ALA A 47 61.80 -29.76 19.87
N GLY A 48 61.07 -30.52 20.72
CA GLY A 48 61.53 -31.03 22.02
C GLY A 48 60.55 -31.93 22.81
N ARG A 49 60.79 -33.26 22.75
CA ARG A 49 60.55 -34.44 23.65
C ARG A 49 59.84 -34.24 25.02
N GLY A 50 59.10 -35.19 25.63
CA GLY A 50 58.82 -36.60 25.35
C GLY A 50 58.07 -37.34 26.50
N THR A 51 57.82 -38.64 26.24
CA THR A 51 57.58 -39.82 27.12
C THR A 51 56.34 -39.93 28.03
N GLY A 52 55.59 -41.04 27.84
CA GLY A 52 55.12 -41.89 28.94
C GLY A 52 53.69 -42.45 28.80
N GLY A 53 53.57 -43.78 28.78
CA GLY A 53 52.39 -44.48 29.35
C GLY A 53 51.56 -45.31 28.38
N GLU A 54 51.78 -46.62 28.41
CA GLU A 54 50.94 -47.68 27.83
C GLU A 54 49.61 -47.85 28.60
N ASP A 55 48.70 -48.60 27.96
CA ASP A 55 47.51 -49.28 28.49
C ASP A 55 46.30 -48.44 28.97
N LEU A 56 45.22 -48.47 28.17
CA LEU A 56 44.05 -49.28 28.54
C LEU A 56 43.07 -49.44 27.35
N LEU A 57 42.84 -50.69 26.98
CA LEU A 57 41.68 -51.14 26.20
C LEU A 57 40.39 -50.47 26.68
N LYS A 58 39.58 -49.93 25.76
CA LYS A 58 38.14 -50.28 25.63
C LYS A 58 37.42 -49.48 24.54
N THR A 59 36.93 -50.24 23.56
CA THR A 59 35.64 -50.08 22.88
C THR A 59 35.55 -49.04 21.76
N GLY A 60 35.26 -49.51 20.54
CA GLY A 60 34.44 -48.70 19.62
C GLY A 60 34.66 -48.78 18.12
N GLU A 61 35.36 -49.76 17.55
CA GLU A 61 35.42 -49.90 16.08
C GLU A 61 34.74 -51.17 15.61
N ARG A 62 33.50 -51.01 15.12
CA ARG A 62 32.82 -51.88 14.15
C ARG A 62 31.41 -51.35 13.93
N PHE A 63 31.22 -50.34 13.09
CA PHE A 63 29.97 -50.11 12.35
C PHE A 63 30.26 -49.11 11.22
N GLY A 64 30.85 -49.62 10.13
CA GLY A 64 31.08 -48.87 8.91
C GLY A 64 30.38 -49.54 7.73
N LEU A 65 29.06 -49.66 7.77
CA LEU A 65 28.22 -49.86 6.57
C LEU A 65 26.73 -49.70 6.93
N LEU A 66 25.97 -49.09 6.03
CA LEU A 66 24.53 -48.73 6.11
C LEU A 66 24.18 -47.47 6.92
N LEU A 67 24.31 -46.29 6.30
CA LEU A 67 23.53 -45.11 6.66
C LEU A 67 23.46 -44.09 5.49
N VAL A 68 23.02 -44.52 4.31
CA VAL A 68 22.72 -43.56 3.20
C VAL A 68 21.41 -43.83 2.46
N LEU A 69 20.57 -44.79 2.88
CA LEU A 69 19.32 -45.12 2.14
C LEU A 69 18.04 -44.91 2.95
N GLY A 70 17.97 -43.87 3.79
CA GLY A 70 16.82 -43.69 4.71
C GLY A 70 16.33 -42.27 4.97
N ALA A 71 16.80 -41.23 4.27
CA ALA A 71 16.42 -39.85 4.59
C ALA A 71 16.19 -38.92 3.38
N LEU A 72 15.79 -39.46 2.23
CA LEU A 72 15.48 -38.67 1.04
C LEU A 72 14.13 -39.06 0.43
N LEU A 73 13.09 -39.14 1.26
CA LEU A 73 11.70 -39.26 0.79
C LEU A 73 10.71 -38.40 1.61
N LEU A 74 11.13 -37.22 2.07
CA LEU A 74 10.21 -36.23 2.67
C LEU A 74 10.37 -34.81 2.12
N SER A 75 10.99 -34.62 0.95
CA SER A 75 10.92 -33.34 0.22
C SER A 75 9.98 -33.48 -0.97
N GLY A 76 8.71 -33.76 -0.67
CA GLY A 76 7.68 -33.95 -1.68
C GLY A 76 6.32 -33.39 -1.29
N GLN A 77 6.23 -32.62 -0.20
CA GLN A 77 5.08 -31.74 -0.03
C GLN A 77 5.35 -30.54 -0.93
N ARG A 78 4.95 -30.64 -2.20
CA ARG A 78 4.76 -29.45 -3.02
C ARG A 78 3.78 -28.61 -2.21
N ASP A 79 4.25 -27.50 -1.64
CA ASP A 79 3.39 -26.50 -1.03
C ASP A 79 2.33 -26.18 -2.06
N GLY A 80 1.14 -26.74 -1.86
CA GLY A 80 0.03 -26.57 -2.78
C GLY A 80 -0.23 -25.08 -2.83
N TRP A 81 -0.10 -24.50 -4.02
CA TRP A 81 -0.48 -23.13 -4.31
C TRP A 81 -1.74 -22.77 -3.49
N PRO A 82 -1.69 -21.76 -2.59
CA PRO A 82 -2.69 -21.62 -1.53
C PRO A 82 -4.10 -21.28 -2.06
N PHE A 83 -4.18 -20.94 -3.35
CA PHE A 83 -5.42 -20.62 -4.03
C PHE A 83 -6.07 -21.90 -4.55
N ARG A 84 -6.96 -22.47 -3.74
CA ARG A 84 -7.88 -23.54 -4.14
C ARG A 84 -8.94 -23.01 -5.12
N THR A 85 -9.74 -23.93 -5.68
CA THR A 85 -10.96 -23.57 -6.41
C THR A 85 -11.89 -22.72 -5.55
N TRP A 86 -12.12 -21.47 -5.95
CA TRP A 86 -13.09 -20.60 -5.31
C TRP A 86 -14.51 -21.08 -5.61
N ARG A 87 -15.36 -21.10 -4.58
CA ARG A 87 -16.80 -21.38 -4.72
C ARG A 87 -17.57 -20.18 -4.18
N ARG A 88 -18.66 -19.81 -4.86
CA ARG A 88 -19.60 -18.82 -4.33
C ARG A 88 -20.19 -19.35 -3.03
N VAL A 89 -20.15 -18.54 -1.98
CA VAL A 89 -20.74 -18.89 -0.67
C VAL A 89 -22.26 -18.69 -0.63
N SER A 90 -22.80 -17.88 -1.55
CA SER A 90 -24.23 -17.56 -1.66
C SER A 90 -24.64 -17.40 -3.12
N ASN A 91 -25.91 -17.66 -3.41
CA ASN A 91 -26.56 -17.38 -4.70
C ASN A 91 -27.10 -15.94 -4.80
N GLY A 92 -27.22 -15.24 -3.67
CA GLY A 92 -27.61 -13.83 -3.58
C GLY A 92 -26.49 -12.96 -3.01
N PRO A 93 -26.62 -11.63 -3.10
CA PRO A 93 -25.62 -10.72 -2.55
C PRO A 93 -25.62 -10.74 -1.01
N VAL A 94 -24.45 -10.52 -0.40
CA VAL A 94 -24.33 -10.34 1.07
C VAL A 94 -24.85 -8.97 1.55
N LEU A 95 -24.90 -8.00 0.64
CA LEU A 95 -25.49 -6.67 0.83
C LEU A 95 -26.23 -6.28 -0.44
N ALA A 96 -27.50 -5.88 -0.31
CA ALA A 96 -28.32 -5.34 -1.39
C ALA A 96 -28.69 -3.87 -1.09
N PRO A 97 -28.94 -3.03 -2.11
CA PRO A 97 -29.50 -1.69 -1.94
C PRO A 97 -30.77 -1.70 -1.09
N GLN A 98 -31.00 -0.63 -0.32
CA GLN A 98 -32.17 -0.51 0.55
C GLN A 98 -32.61 0.93 0.74
N GLY A 99 -33.87 1.11 1.14
CA GLY A 99 -34.46 2.41 1.42
C GLY A 99 -34.55 3.33 0.19
N ASP A 100 -34.69 4.61 0.45
CA ASP A 100 -34.83 5.70 -0.52
C ASP A 100 -33.70 6.74 -0.45
N GLY A 101 -32.80 6.61 0.53
CA GLY A 101 -31.66 7.51 0.76
C GLY A 101 -30.38 7.12 0.03
N TRP A 102 -29.26 7.23 0.74
CA TRP A 102 -27.90 7.14 0.19
C TRP A 102 -27.48 5.74 -0.31
N GLU A 103 -28.24 4.69 0.03
CA GLU A 103 -28.04 3.32 -0.44
C GLU A 103 -29.04 2.88 -1.51
N ALA A 104 -29.94 3.77 -1.95
CA ALA A 104 -31.14 3.36 -2.68
C ALA A 104 -30.88 2.80 -4.09
N ALA A 105 -29.78 3.16 -4.73
CA ALA A 105 -29.49 2.75 -6.12
C ALA A 105 -28.50 1.59 -6.22
N GLY A 106 -27.54 1.48 -5.30
CA GLY A 106 -26.47 0.50 -5.43
C GLY A 106 -25.65 0.33 -4.15
N THR A 107 -25.17 -0.89 -3.91
CA THR A 107 -24.14 -1.22 -2.90
C THR A 107 -23.13 -2.17 -3.54
N PHE A 108 -21.86 -1.77 -3.61
CA PHE A 108 -20.82 -2.50 -4.38
C PHE A 108 -19.39 -2.08 -3.98
N ASN A 109 -18.39 -2.67 -4.63
CA ASN A 109 -16.96 -2.39 -4.49
C ASN A 109 -16.46 -2.26 -3.04
N PRO A 110 -16.64 -3.28 -2.18
CA PRO A 110 -16.27 -3.18 -0.78
C PRO A 110 -14.76 -3.34 -0.55
N SER A 111 -14.31 -2.88 0.62
CA SER A 111 -13.06 -3.26 1.26
C SER A 111 -13.35 -3.79 2.66
N VAL A 112 -12.62 -4.82 3.08
CA VAL A 112 -12.82 -5.48 4.37
C VAL A 112 -11.53 -5.57 5.16
N VAL A 113 -11.62 -5.41 6.48
CA VAL A 113 -10.53 -5.59 7.44
C VAL A 113 -11.06 -6.30 8.69
N ARG A 114 -10.14 -6.89 9.47
CA ARG A 114 -10.47 -7.33 10.83
C ARG A 114 -10.29 -6.16 11.81
N HIS A 115 -11.25 -5.97 12.69
CA HIS A 115 -11.22 -4.96 13.76
C HIS A 115 -12.04 -5.50 14.94
N ASP A 116 -11.44 -5.52 16.13
CA ASP A 116 -12.07 -5.95 17.38
C ASP A 116 -12.80 -7.31 17.32
N GLY A 117 -12.19 -8.26 16.61
CA GLY A 117 -12.73 -9.62 16.45
C GLY A 117 -13.81 -9.76 15.36
N GLU A 118 -14.28 -8.65 14.80
CA GLU A 118 -15.24 -8.63 13.70
C GLU A 118 -14.56 -8.38 12.34
N ILE A 119 -15.29 -8.72 11.27
CA ILE A 119 -15.01 -8.26 9.91
C ILE A 119 -15.75 -6.94 9.72
N VAL A 120 -15.01 -5.88 9.53
CA VAL A 120 -15.55 -4.57 9.14
C VAL A 120 -15.47 -4.45 7.62
N MET A 121 -16.58 -4.06 7.02
CA MET A 121 -16.70 -3.72 5.60
C MET A 121 -16.97 -2.24 5.44
N LEU A 122 -16.14 -1.56 4.66
CA LEU A 122 -16.53 -0.33 4.01
C LEU A 122 -17.01 -0.65 2.60
N TYR A 123 -18.20 -0.20 2.24
CA TYR A 123 -18.79 -0.44 0.93
C TYR A 123 -19.16 0.87 0.27
N ARG A 124 -19.01 0.93 -1.06
CA ARG A 124 -19.58 2.02 -1.82
C ARG A 124 -21.09 1.82 -1.88
N ALA A 125 -21.83 2.87 -1.60
CA ALA A 125 -23.25 2.96 -1.82
C ALA A 125 -23.58 4.18 -2.66
N GLN A 126 -24.70 4.13 -3.38
CA GLN A 126 -25.10 5.21 -4.28
C GLN A 126 -26.58 5.53 -4.11
N ASP A 127 -26.90 6.83 -4.09
CA ASP A 127 -28.29 7.29 -4.16
C ASP A 127 -28.83 7.31 -5.60
N ARG A 128 -30.12 7.59 -5.77
CA ARG A 128 -30.78 7.65 -7.08
C ARG A 128 -30.27 8.76 -7.99
N THR A 129 -29.57 9.76 -7.46
CA THR A 129 -28.94 10.84 -8.25
C THR A 129 -27.53 10.47 -8.71
N GLY A 130 -27.03 9.32 -8.27
CA GLY A 130 -25.70 8.82 -8.62
C GLY A 130 -24.59 9.37 -7.73
N THR A 131 -24.90 9.88 -6.53
CA THR A 131 -23.88 10.33 -5.57
C THR A 131 -23.42 9.17 -4.70
N SER A 132 -22.11 8.88 -4.75
CA SER A 132 -21.47 7.79 -4.03
C SER A 132 -21.05 8.21 -2.61
N ARG A 133 -21.27 7.32 -1.63
CA ARG A 133 -20.85 7.45 -0.22
C ARG A 133 -20.26 6.13 0.26
N LEU A 134 -19.48 6.15 1.33
CA LEU A 134 -18.97 4.94 1.98
C LEU A 134 -19.84 4.57 3.17
N GLY A 135 -20.49 3.42 3.07
CA GLY A 135 -21.18 2.77 4.17
C GLY A 135 -20.24 1.92 5.01
N TYR A 136 -20.70 1.56 6.21
CA TYR A 136 -19.98 0.73 7.16
C TYR A 136 -20.88 -0.41 7.63
N ALA A 137 -20.35 -1.63 7.62
CA ALA A 137 -21.04 -2.79 8.18
C ALA A 137 -20.07 -3.72 8.91
N THR A 138 -20.55 -4.38 9.97
CA THR A 138 -19.78 -5.42 10.67
C THR A 138 -20.37 -6.80 10.43
N SER A 139 -19.54 -7.83 10.55
CA SER A 139 -19.96 -9.21 10.50
C SER A 139 -19.03 -10.10 11.32
N PRO A 140 -19.55 -11.05 12.11
CA PRO A 140 -18.72 -12.04 12.79
C PRO A 140 -18.21 -13.12 11.83
N ASP A 141 -18.89 -13.34 10.69
CA ASP A 141 -18.64 -14.48 9.78
C ASP A 141 -18.28 -14.07 8.34
N GLY A 142 -18.39 -12.78 8.00
CA GLY A 142 -18.11 -12.24 6.68
C GLY A 142 -19.20 -12.52 5.65
N ILE A 143 -20.37 -13.00 6.09
CA ILE A 143 -21.52 -13.36 5.25
C ILE A 143 -22.75 -12.56 5.67
N ARG A 144 -23.01 -12.45 6.99
CA ARG A 144 -24.16 -11.74 7.56
C ARG A 144 -23.69 -10.40 8.13
N PHE A 145 -24.04 -9.32 7.44
CA PHE A 145 -23.59 -7.97 7.79
C PHE A 145 -24.67 -7.15 8.47
N THR A 146 -24.30 -6.46 9.55
CA THR A 146 -25.11 -5.43 10.21
C THR A 146 -24.56 -4.06 9.82
N ARG A 147 -25.38 -3.24 9.17
CA ARG A 147 -24.98 -1.92 8.65
C ARG A 147 -25.19 -0.82 9.69
N ARG A 148 -24.36 0.21 9.64
CA ARG A 148 -24.69 1.51 10.25
C ARG A 148 -25.76 2.23 9.42
N PRO A 149 -26.62 3.05 10.05
CA PRO A 149 -27.64 3.81 9.33
C PRO A 149 -27.07 4.94 8.47
N GLU A 150 -25.98 5.55 8.93
CA GLU A 150 -25.31 6.68 8.28
C GLU A 150 -24.00 6.27 7.63
N PRO A 151 -23.62 6.91 6.51
CA PRO A 151 -22.33 6.68 5.87
C PRO A 151 -21.19 7.19 6.76
N VAL A 152 -20.02 6.57 6.65
CA VAL A 152 -18.79 7.01 7.36
C VAL A 152 -17.94 7.97 6.53
N LEU A 153 -18.19 8.07 5.22
CA LEU A 153 -17.57 9.08 4.37
C LEU A 153 -18.58 9.54 3.31
N SER A 154 -18.79 10.86 3.24
CA SER A 154 -19.67 11.51 2.26
C SER A 154 -18.91 12.56 1.44
N PRO A 155 -19.41 13.05 0.31
CA PRO A 155 -18.72 14.11 -0.44
C PRO A 155 -18.67 15.42 0.36
N GLU A 156 -17.50 16.04 0.49
CA GLU A 156 -17.30 17.30 1.23
C GLU A 156 -16.46 18.34 0.46
N THR A 157 -15.87 17.95 -0.67
CA THR A 157 -14.92 18.76 -1.42
C THR A 157 -15.30 18.89 -2.89
N ASP A 158 -14.80 19.92 -3.58
CA ASP A 158 -15.08 20.16 -5.00
C ASP A 158 -14.68 18.99 -5.91
N TYR A 159 -13.65 18.22 -5.54
CA TYR A 159 -13.22 17.04 -6.28
C TYR A 159 -14.09 15.79 -6.04
N GLU A 160 -15.10 15.88 -5.17
CA GLU A 160 -16.09 14.83 -4.89
C GLU A 160 -17.52 15.28 -5.25
N THR A 161 -17.74 16.58 -5.49
CA THR A 161 -19.09 17.15 -5.67
C THR A 161 -19.82 16.54 -6.86
N GLY A 162 -21.04 16.07 -6.62
CA GLY A 162 -21.92 15.49 -7.63
C GLY A 162 -21.66 14.02 -7.93
N GLY A 163 -20.41 13.54 -7.91
CA GLY A 163 -20.05 12.13 -8.14
C GLY A 163 -19.90 11.33 -6.86
N GLY A 164 -18.97 11.74 -6.01
CA GLY A 164 -18.84 11.35 -4.61
C GLY A 164 -17.54 10.67 -4.23
N VAL A 165 -17.59 9.88 -3.16
CA VAL A 165 -16.46 9.10 -2.65
C VAL A 165 -16.66 7.63 -3.02
N GLU A 166 -15.70 7.04 -3.72
CA GLU A 166 -15.89 5.75 -4.38
C GLU A 166 -14.80 4.73 -4.05
N ASP A 167 -15.19 3.46 -4.14
CA ASP A 167 -14.33 2.28 -4.19
C ASP A 167 -13.20 2.31 -3.12
N PRO A 168 -13.54 2.10 -1.84
CA PRO A 168 -12.56 2.11 -0.76
C PRO A 168 -11.54 0.99 -0.90
N ARG A 169 -10.30 1.22 -0.47
CA ARG A 169 -9.34 0.16 -0.13
C ARG A 169 -8.69 0.50 1.21
N LEU A 170 -8.65 -0.49 2.08
CA LEU A 170 -8.13 -0.37 3.44
C LEU A 170 -6.84 -1.13 3.61
N VAL A 171 -5.89 -0.50 4.30
CA VAL A 171 -4.72 -1.15 4.89
C VAL A 171 -4.54 -0.62 6.30
N ARG A 172 -3.95 -1.42 7.19
CA ARG A 172 -3.63 -1.00 8.55
C ARG A 172 -2.12 -1.03 8.77
N PHE A 173 -1.59 0.06 9.32
CA PHE A 173 -0.22 0.11 9.84
C PHE A 173 -0.25 0.62 11.29
N GLY A 174 0.24 -0.19 12.22
CA GLY A 174 0.14 0.11 13.65
C GLY A 174 -1.32 0.19 14.11
N ASP A 175 -1.70 1.32 14.69
CA ASP A 175 -3.06 1.64 15.14
C ASP A 175 -3.85 2.48 14.11
N THR A 176 -3.25 2.81 12.96
CA THR A 176 -3.89 3.63 11.92
C THR A 176 -4.37 2.78 10.75
N TYR A 177 -5.61 3.01 10.35
CA TYR A 177 -6.18 2.58 9.08
C TYR A 177 -5.97 3.67 8.04
N TYR A 178 -5.49 3.26 6.87
CA TYR A 178 -5.33 4.11 5.70
C TYR A 178 -6.36 3.68 4.66
N LEU A 179 -7.17 4.65 4.25
CA LEU A 179 -8.21 4.50 3.25
C LEU A 179 -7.77 5.25 1.99
N THR A 180 -7.47 4.50 0.95
CA THR A 180 -7.45 5.06 -0.40
C THR A 180 -8.86 4.98 -0.99
N TYR A 181 -9.30 6.07 -1.60
CA TYR A 181 -10.61 6.16 -2.23
C TYR A 181 -10.54 7.03 -3.49
N THR A 182 -11.55 6.92 -4.34
CA THR A 182 -11.66 7.78 -5.52
C THR A 182 -12.58 8.96 -5.19
N GLY A 183 -12.05 10.18 -5.27
CA GLY A 183 -12.87 11.39 -5.32
C GLY A 183 -13.32 11.62 -6.76
N TYR A 184 -14.64 11.64 -6.99
CA TYR A 184 -15.22 11.80 -8.31
C TYR A 184 -16.17 13.01 -8.36
N ASN A 185 -15.95 13.95 -9.29
CA ASN A 185 -16.78 15.15 -9.42
C ASN A 185 -17.63 15.18 -10.71
N LYS A 186 -17.99 14.01 -11.27
CA LYS A 186 -18.61 13.83 -12.60
C LYS A 186 -17.72 14.15 -13.81
N LYS A 187 -16.50 14.62 -13.60
CA LYS A 187 -15.54 14.95 -14.67
C LYS A 187 -14.19 14.27 -14.47
N ASP A 188 -13.66 14.38 -13.26
CA ASP A 188 -12.34 13.95 -12.86
C ASP A 188 -12.49 12.87 -11.78
N ALA A 189 -11.80 11.74 -11.95
CA ALA A 189 -11.66 10.72 -10.92
C ALA A 189 -10.22 10.74 -10.41
N GLN A 190 -10.05 11.02 -9.12
CA GLN A 190 -8.75 11.29 -8.50
C GLN A 190 -8.53 10.36 -7.30
N LEU A 191 -7.29 9.93 -7.10
CA LEU A 191 -6.94 9.09 -5.97
C LEU A 191 -6.70 9.95 -4.73
N CYS A 192 -7.49 9.69 -3.70
CA CYS A 192 -7.48 10.39 -2.43
C CYS A 192 -7.06 9.46 -1.29
N LEU A 193 -6.66 10.06 -0.16
CA LEU A 193 -6.30 9.38 1.07
C LEU A 193 -7.07 9.96 2.26
N ALA A 194 -7.49 9.09 3.16
CA ALA A 194 -7.94 9.45 4.50
C ALA A 194 -7.38 8.46 5.52
N THR A 195 -7.28 8.86 6.78
CA THR A 195 -6.83 8.00 7.88
C THR A 195 -7.88 7.92 8.99
N SER A 196 -7.89 6.81 9.70
CA SER A 196 -8.78 6.61 10.85
C SER A 196 -8.14 5.70 11.89
N LYS A 197 -8.57 5.82 13.15
CA LYS A 197 -8.24 4.87 14.23
C LYS A 197 -9.36 3.85 14.49
N ASP A 198 -10.58 4.17 14.09
CA ASP A 198 -11.81 3.44 14.45
C ASP A 198 -12.68 3.04 13.25
N LEU A 199 -12.21 3.29 12.02
CA LEU A 199 -12.89 3.03 10.75
C LEU A 199 -14.20 3.82 10.53
N VAL A 200 -14.52 4.74 11.44
CA VAL A 200 -15.76 5.51 11.45
C VAL A 200 -15.49 6.99 11.22
N HIS A 201 -14.54 7.55 11.96
CA HIS A 201 -14.17 8.96 11.86
C HIS A 201 -12.90 9.06 11.02
N TRP A 202 -12.95 9.88 9.97
CA TRP A 202 -11.92 9.93 8.94
C TRP A 202 -11.27 11.31 8.85
N ASP A 203 -9.96 11.35 9.05
CA ASP A 203 -9.12 12.51 8.77
C ASP A 203 -8.74 12.49 7.29
N ARG A 204 -9.25 13.45 6.51
CA ARG A 204 -8.99 13.53 5.06
C ARG A 204 -7.62 14.14 4.80
N MET A 205 -6.77 13.41 4.08
CA MET A 205 -5.46 13.88 3.63
C MET A 205 -5.53 14.53 2.23
N GLY A 206 -6.66 14.37 1.54
CA GLY A 206 -6.91 14.98 0.24
C GLY A 206 -6.46 14.10 -0.94
N VAL A 207 -6.24 14.74 -2.08
CA VAL A 207 -5.79 14.07 -3.32
C VAL A 207 -4.30 13.74 -3.22
N ILE A 208 -3.94 12.46 -3.34
CA ILE A 208 -2.55 11.97 -3.27
C ILE A 208 -1.94 11.70 -4.65
N LEU A 209 -2.75 11.33 -5.65
CA LEU A 209 -2.34 11.27 -7.06
C LEU A 209 -3.41 11.98 -7.89
N PRO A 210 -3.19 13.23 -8.33
CA PRO A 210 -4.19 13.98 -9.07
C PRO A 210 -4.38 13.48 -10.51
N ALA A 211 -5.61 13.55 -11.00
CA ALA A 211 -5.90 13.26 -12.40
C ALA A 211 -5.24 14.29 -13.33
N TYR A 212 -4.87 13.87 -14.54
CA TYR A 212 -4.27 14.71 -15.59
C TYR A 212 -2.94 15.37 -15.24
N LYS A 213 -2.29 14.93 -14.16
CA LYS A 213 -0.97 15.43 -13.72
C LYS A 213 0.12 14.37 -13.79
N GLY A 214 -0.25 13.14 -14.10
CA GLY A 214 0.67 12.04 -14.32
C GLY A 214 1.48 12.19 -15.61
N ARG A 215 2.54 11.41 -15.75
CA ARG A 215 3.45 11.48 -16.91
C ARG A 215 2.98 10.58 -18.04
N TRP A 216 2.74 9.30 -17.75
CA TRP A 216 2.09 8.37 -18.68
C TRP A 216 0.56 8.35 -18.45
N ASN A 217 0.15 8.43 -17.18
CA ASN A 217 -1.22 8.49 -16.64
C ASN A 217 -1.80 9.91 -16.68
N VAL A 218 -1.97 10.45 -17.89
CA VAL A 218 -2.49 11.81 -18.12
C VAL A 218 -4.02 11.93 -18.03
N GLY A 219 -4.72 10.92 -17.51
CA GLY A 219 -6.16 10.90 -17.29
C GLY A 219 -6.53 10.65 -15.83
N TRP A 220 -7.49 9.76 -15.58
CA TRP A 220 -7.95 9.45 -14.23
C TRP A 220 -6.93 8.66 -13.42
N THR A 221 -7.00 8.82 -12.09
CA THR A 221 -6.23 8.05 -11.11
C THR A 221 -7.20 7.43 -10.11
N LYS A 222 -7.21 6.10 -10.00
CA LYS A 222 -8.20 5.36 -9.18
C LYS A 222 -7.54 4.14 -8.54
N SER A 223 -8.32 3.42 -7.72
CA SER A 223 -7.99 2.04 -7.32
C SER A 223 -6.63 1.83 -6.66
N GLY A 224 -6.16 2.81 -5.88
CA GLY A 224 -4.94 2.68 -5.09
C GLY A 224 -5.07 1.55 -4.08
N ALA A 225 -4.17 0.56 -4.13
CA ALA A 225 -4.08 -0.55 -3.19
C ALA A 225 -2.68 -0.53 -2.58
N ILE A 226 -2.60 -0.07 -1.33
CA ILE A 226 -1.36 -0.04 -0.57
C ILE A 226 -1.00 -1.46 -0.15
N VAL A 227 0.25 -1.86 -0.40
CA VAL A 227 0.82 -3.13 0.05
C VAL A 227 0.86 -3.14 1.59
N PRO A 228 0.42 -4.22 2.27
CA PRO A 228 0.30 -4.25 3.74
C PRO A 228 1.63 -4.35 4.50
N GLU A 229 2.75 -4.11 3.83
CA GLU A 229 4.09 -4.29 4.36
C GLU A 229 5.02 -3.19 3.84
N LYS A 230 6.01 -2.83 4.66
CA LYS A 230 7.09 -1.92 4.25
C LYS A 230 8.20 -2.75 3.61
N ILE A 231 8.55 -2.43 2.37
CA ILE A 231 9.53 -3.17 1.56
C ILE A 231 10.68 -2.21 1.21
N ASP A 232 11.91 -2.58 1.56
CA ASP A 232 13.13 -1.79 1.31
C ASP A 232 13.02 -0.33 1.77
N GLY A 233 12.48 -0.13 2.97
CA GLY A 233 12.32 1.19 3.57
C GLY A 233 11.19 2.04 2.98
N LYS A 234 10.39 1.50 2.05
CA LYS A 234 9.28 2.20 1.40
C LYS A 234 7.96 1.46 1.59
N TYR A 235 6.88 2.21 1.59
CA TYR A 235 5.54 1.71 1.37
C TYR A 235 5.24 1.77 -0.12
N TRP A 236 4.53 0.76 -0.63
CA TRP A 236 4.24 0.63 -2.04
C TRP A 236 2.74 0.60 -2.27
N MET A 237 2.28 1.14 -3.40
CA MET A 237 0.89 1.16 -3.80
C MET A 237 0.77 0.89 -5.29
N TYR A 238 -0.06 -0.08 -5.65
CA TYR A 238 -0.51 -0.24 -7.04
C TYR A 238 -1.73 0.66 -7.25
N PHE A 239 -1.85 1.31 -8.40
CA PHE A 239 -3.00 2.15 -8.72
C PHE A 239 -3.39 2.01 -10.19
N LEU A 240 -4.61 2.40 -10.53
CA LEU A 240 -5.04 2.53 -11.92
C LEU A 240 -4.77 3.95 -12.40
N GLY A 241 -4.06 4.08 -13.52
CA GLY A 241 -3.90 5.35 -14.24
C GLY A 241 -4.43 5.22 -15.67
N THR A 242 -5.15 6.22 -16.16
CA THR A 242 -5.58 6.30 -17.56
C THR A 242 -4.51 6.99 -18.39
N ALA A 243 -4.02 6.32 -19.43
CA ALA A 243 -2.99 6.84 -20.33
C ALA A 243 -3.56 7.78 -21.40
N ALA A 244 -2.67 8.44 -22.17
CA ALA A 244 -3.05 9.40 -23.21
C ALA A 244 -3.92 8.79 -24.32
N ASP A 245 -3.71 7.50 -24.63
CA ASP A 245 -4.51 6.71 -25.57
C ASP A 245 -5.83 6.21 -24.98
N LYS A 246 -6.15 6.64 -23.75
CA LYS A 246 -7.34 6.27 -22.96
C LYS A 246 -7.37 4.81 -22.49
N THR A 247 -6.25 4.09 -22.55
CA THR A 247 -6.13 2.78 -21.91
C THR A 247 -5.94 2.94 -20.40
N ASP A 248 -6.66 2.14 -19.62
CA ASP A 248 -6.43 2.03 -18.18
C ASP A 248 -5.28 1.04 -17.93
N GLN A 249 -4.26 1.46 -17.20
CA GLN A 249 -3.07 0.67 -16.91
C GLN A 249 -2.77 0.68 -15.41
N MET A 250 -1.99 -0.30 -14.97
CA MET A 250 -1.55 -0.40 -13.57
C MET A 250 -0.24 0.38 -13.38
N GLY A 251 -0.28 1.38 -12.53
CA GLY A 251 0.88 2.12 -12.03
C GLY A 251 1.39 1.58 -10.71
N LEU A 252 2.60 2.01 -10.35
CA LEU A 252 3.23 1.77 -9.06
C LEU A 252 3.61 3.13 -8.46
N ALA A 253 3.34 3.32 -7.17
CA ALA A 253 3.75 4.48 -6.41
C ALA A 253 4.40 4.03 -5.10
N TYR A 254 5.26 4.89 -4.53
CA TYR A 254 5.90 4.66 -3.25
C TYR A 254 5.74 5.86 -2.31
N SER A 255 5.87 5.58 -1.01
CA SER A 255 5.88 6.57 0.06
C SER A 255 6.89 6.17 1.14
N VAL A 256 7.41 7.13 1.89
CA VAL A 256 8.24 6.88 3.08
C VAL A 256 7.48 7.11 4.39
N ASP A 257 6.30 7.73 4.34
CA ASP A 257 5.51 8.18 5.49
C ASP A 257 4.01 7.84 5.41
N LEU A 258 3.58 7.12 4.37
CA LEU A 258 2.19 6.75 4.05
C LEU A 258 1.25 7.91 3.69
N VAL A 259 1.72 9.15 3.69
CA VAL A 259 0.92 10.36 3.43
C VAL A 259 1.29 10.97 2.08
N HIS A 260 2.59 11.10 1.80
CA HIS A 260 3.09 11.67 0.56
C HIS A 260 3.50 10.54 -0.40
N TRP A 261 2.89 10.53 -1.58
CA TRP A 261 3.06 9.45 -2.57
C TRP A 261 3.74 9.98 -3.83
N THR A 262 4.68 9.20 -4.36
CA THR A 262 5.41 9.48 -5.60
C THR A 262 5.26 8.30 -6.55
N GLU A 263 5.00 8.57 -7.82
CA GLU A 263 4.99 7.53 -8.84
C GLU A 263 6.38 6.89 -9.01
N ALA A 264 6.41 5.56 -9.13
CA ALA A 264 7.64 4.78 -9.02
C ALA A 264 8.32 4.45 -10.34
N LEU A 265 7.66 4.61 -11.49
CA LEU A 265 8.23 4.36 -12.82
C LEU A 265 9.18 5.50 -13.26
N ASP A 266 9.89 6.03 -12.25
CA ASP A 266 10.67 7.26 -12.22
C ASP A 266 12.14 6.97 -11.82
N VAL A 267 12.62 5.73 -11.97
CA VAL A 267 14.06 5.40 -11.87
C VAL A 267 14.68 5.13 -13.23
#